data_AF-A0A0D2JS00-F1
#
_entry.id   AF-A0A0D2JS00-F1
#
_cell.length_a   1.000
_cell.length_b   1.000
_cell.length_c   1.000
_cell.angle_alpha   90.00
_cell.angle_beta   90.00
_cell.angle_gamma   90.00
#
_symmetry.space_group_name_H-M   'P 1'
#
loop_
_entity.id
_entity.type
_entity.pdbx_description
1 polymer ?
#
loop_
_entity_poly.entity_id
_entity_poly.type
_entity_poly.pdbx_seq_one_letter_code
_entity_poly.pdbx_strand_id
1 'polypeptide(L)'
;MHPGWADTEGVRTSLPGFAEAMAARMRTPAEGADTIVWLALEDASKLEPGAFYLDRVPQAKHLALSGTKYDAPRAAQLVDKLLGLAGLGGADGGAGGGEGAPEASAARAGATGGGAGG
;
A
#
# COMPACT_ATOMS: atom_id res chain seq x y z
N MET A 1 0.20 -3.19 3.36
CA MET A 1 1.60 -3.63 3.31
C MET A 1 1.86 -4.30 1.96
N HIS A 2 3.09 -4.22 1.46
CA HIS A 2 3.56 -4.93 0.27
C HIS A 2 4.71 -5.85 0.69
N PRO A 3 4.70 -7.15 0.34
CA PRO A 3 5.79 -8.06 0.71
C PRO A 3 6.99 -7.97 -0.26
N GLY A 4 6.86 -7.19 -1.34
CA GLY A 4 7.75 -7.29 -2.49
C GLY A 4 7.48 -8.57 -3.29
N TRP A 5 8.42 -8.96 -4.13
CA TRP A 5 8.37 -10.26 -4.80
C TRP A 5 8.98 -11.32 -3.89
N ALA A 6 8.17 -11.91 -3.01
CA ALA A 6 8.60 -12.99 -2.12
C ALA A 6 8.45 -14.37 -2.77
N ASP A 7 9.48 -15.20 -2.66
CA ASP A 7 9.55 -16.55 -3.23
C ASP A 7 8.65 -17.54 -2.45
N THR A 8 7.35 -17.45 -2.72
CA THR A 8 6.32 -18.32 -2.13
C THR A 8 5.90 -19.41 -3.10
N GLU A 9 5.40 -20.52 -2.56
CA GLU A 9 4.85 -21.60 -3.38
C GLU A 9 3.71 -21.13 -4.29
N GLY A 10 2.86 -20.23 -3.80
CA GLY A 10 1.78 -19.65 -4.60
C GLY A 10 2.28 -18.92 -5.84
N VAL A 11 3.38 -18.15 -5.73
CA VAL A 11 3.99 -17.47 -6.88
C VAL A 11 4.60 -18.50 -7.84
N ARG A 12 5.37 -19.47 -7.34
CA ARG A 12 6.02 -20.49 -8.20
C ARG A 12 5.03 -21.33 -8.98
N THR A 13 3.90 -21.69 -8.37
CA THR A 13 2.89 -22.55 -9.00
C THR A 13 1.93 -21.78 -9.91
N SER A 14 1.58 -20.53 -9.56
CA SER A 14 0.62 -19.73 -10.34
C SER A 14 1.28 -18.93 -11.46
N LEU A 15 2.57 -18.57 -11.31
CA LEU A 15 3.32 -17.71 -12.24
C LEU A 15 4.74 -18.26 -12.49
N PRO A 16 4.89 -19.50 -12.99
CA PRO A 16 6.19 -20.18 -13.07
C PRO A 16 7.22 -19.41 -13.91
N GLY A 17 6.85 -18.94 -15.11
CA GLY A 17 7.76 -18.17 -15.96
C GLY A 17 8.16 -16.81 -15.36
N PHE A 18 7.29 -16.20 -14.55
CA PHE A 18 7.65 -14.98 -13.81
C PHE A 18 8.63 -15.30 -12.69
N ALA A 19 8.39 -16.36 -11.93
CA ALA A 19 9.27 -16.79 -10.84
C ALA A 19 10.68 -17.09 -11.36
N GLU A 20 10.80 -17.75 -12.51
CA GLU A 20 12.09 -17.98 -13.19
C GLU A 20 12.75 -16.67 -13.63
N ALA A 21 12.01 -15.80 -14.34
CA ALA A 21 12.55 -14.53 -14.85
C ALA A 21 13.01 -13.58 -13.73
N MET A 22 12.38 -13.66 -12.57
CA MET A 22 12.64 -12.78 -11.43
C MET A 22 13.44 -13.44 -10.31
N ALA A 23 13.91 -14.68 -10.51
CA ALA A 23 14.55 -15.49 -9.46
C ALA A 23 15.66 -14.74 -8.70
N ALA A 24 16.54 -14.03 -9.41
CA ALA A 24 17.64 -13.26 -8.81
C ALA A 24 17.20 -12.01 -8.02
N ARG A 25 15.93 -11.60 -8.13
CA ARG A 25 15.33 -10.44 -7.45
C ARG A 25 14.25 -10.86 -6.45
N MET A 26 13.98 -12.15 -6.32
CA MET A 26 13.00 -12.63 -5.36
C MET A 26 13.58 -12.52 -3.94
N ARG A 27 12.71 -12.12 -3.03
CA ARG A 27 12.96 -12.09 -1.59
C ARG A 27 12.71 -13.46 -1.01
N THR A 28 13.42 -13.78 0.06
CA THR A 28 13.07 -14.91 0.91
C THR A 28 11.69 -14.72 1.55
N PRO A 29 11.00 -15.80 1.94
CA PRO A 29 9.74 -15.69 2.69
C PRO A 29 9.86 -14.85 3.97
N ALA A 30 11.00 -14.92 4.66
CA ALA A 30 11.25 -14.14 5.87
C ALA A 30 11.30 -12.64 5.58
N GLU A 31 12.02 -12.21 4.54
CA GLU A 31 12.06 -10.80 4.11
C GLU A 31 10.69 -10.31 3.64
N GLY A 32 9.91 -11.15 2.97
CA GLY A 32 8.54 -10.81 2.56
C GLY A 32 7.57 -10.64 3.74
N ALA A 33 7.80 -11.37 4.83
CA ALA A 33 6.98 -11.30 6.05
C ALA A 33 7.44 -10.22 7.04
N ASP A 34 8.67 -9.72 6.91
CA ASP A 34 9.27 -8.79 7.86
C ASP A 34 8.40 -7.56 8.14
N THR A 35 7.90 -6.91 7.08
CA THR A 35 7.12 -5.67 7.22
C THR A 35 5.77 -5.92 7.88
N ILE A 36 5.09 -7.05 7.63
CA ILE A 36 3.81 -7.34 8.29
C ILE A 36 4.01 -7.67 9.77
N VAL A 37 5.08 -8.39 10.12
CA VAL A 37 5.42 -8.66 11.53
C VAL A 37 5.75 -7.36 12.26
N TRP A 38 6.53 -6.47 11.65
CA TRP A 38 6.84 -5.17 12.23
C TRP A 38 5.58 -4.31 12.42
N LEU A 39 4.70 -4.21 11.42
CA LEU A 39 3.44 -3.45 11.52
C LEU A 39 2.51 -3.98 12.63
N ALA A 40 2.51 -5.29 12.87
CA ALA A 40 1.68 -5.90 13.91
C ALA A 40 2.17 -5.59 15.34
N LEU A 41 3.45 -5.20 15.49
CA LEU A 41 4.12 -5.01 16.78
C LEU A 41 4.46 -3.54 17.07
N GLU A 42 4.59 -2.70 16.05
CA GLU A 42 4.97 -1.30 16.21
C GLU A 42 3.84 -0.48 16.85
N ASP A 43 4.23 0.56 17.58
CA ASP A 43 3.30 1.53 18.13
C ASP A 43 2.53 2.24 17.01
N ALA A 44 1.19 2.16 17.07
CA ALA A 44 0.31 2.77 16.08
C ALA A 44 0.50 4.28 15.92
N SER A 45 0.97 4.98 16.97
CA SER A 45 1.27 6.42 16.90
C SER A 45 2.47 6.75 15.98
N LYS A 46 3.30 5.76 15.66
CA LYS A 46 4.43 5.88 14.72
C LYS A 46 4.07 5.46 13.30
N LEU A 47 2.85 4.98 13.08
CA LEU A 47 2.37 4.50 11.79
C LEU A 47 1.41 5.52 11.16
N GLU A 48 1.44 5.59 9.84
CA GLU A 48 0.53 6.40 9.04
C GLU A 48 -0.70 5.56 8.67
N PRO A 49 -1.90 5.91 9.18
CA PRO A 49 -3.12 5.17 8.88
C PRO A 49 -3.39 5.12 7.37
N GLY A 50 -3.66 3.92 6.86
CA GLY A 50 -3.95 3.70 5.44
C GLY A 50 -2.75 3.88 4.49
N ALA A 51 -1.51 4.05 5.00
CA ALA A 51 -0.32 4.04 4.16
C ALA A 51 0.05 2.63 3.68
N PHE A 52 0.84 2.57 2.60
CA PHE A 52 1.30 1.32 2.02
C PHE A 52 2.77 1.10 2.35
N TYR A 53 3.06 0.23 3.30
CA TYR A 53 4.43 -0.02 3.75
C TYR A 53 5.14 -1.13 2.94
N LEU A 54 6.40 -0.89 2.59
CA LEU A 54 7.38 -1.86 2.08
C LEU A 54 8.71 -1.58 2.80
N ASP A 55 9.38 -2.62 3.29
CA ASP A 55 10.63 -2.49 4.06
C ASP A 55 10.50 -1.51 5.24
N ARG A 56 9.34 -1.57 5.91
CA ARG A 56 8.98 -0.71 7.06
C ARG A 56 8.92 0.79 6.74
N VAL A 57 8.87 1.16 5.46
CA VAL A 57 8.78 2.56 5.00
C VAL A 57 7.49 2.78 4.19
N PRO A 58 6.75 3.89 4.39
CA PRO A 58 5.62 4.26 3.54
C PRO A 58 6.05 4.41 2.07
N GLN A 59 5.26 3.84 1.16
CA GLN A 59 5.45 3.91 -0.28
C GLN A 59 4.28 4.64 -0.96
N ALA A 60 4.57 5.24 -2.12
CA ALA A 60 3.54 5.85 -2.95
C ALA A 60 2.49 4.81 -3.40
N LYS A 61 1.21 5.16 -3.26
CA LYS A 61 0.08 4.27 -3.60
C LYS A 61 -0.15 4.13 -5.11
N HIS A 62 0.24 5.14 -5.88
CA HIS A 62 0.00 5.21 -7.32
C HIS A 62 1.33 5.31 -8.06
N LEU A 63 1.51 4.42 -9.04
CA LEU A 63 2.56 4.58 -10.02
C LEU A 63 2.17 5.75 -10.94
N ALA A 64 3.16 6.59 -11.25
CA ALA A 64 2.98 7.65 -12.24
C ALA A 64 2.47 7.04 -13.55
N LEU A 65 1.47 7.67 -14.16
CA LEU A 65 0.87 7.26 -15.43
C LEU A 65 0.09 5.93 -15.42
N SER A 66 -0.22 5.36 -14.25
CA SER A 66 -1.01 4.11 -14.17
C SER A 66 -2.49 4.27 -14.59
N GLY A 67 -3.00 5.50 -14.72
CA GLY A 67 -4.40 5.77 -15.05
C GLY A 67 -5.41 5.32 -13.98
N THR A 68 -4.92 4.85 -12.83
CA THR A 68 -5.76 4.43 -11.70
C THR A 68 -6.10 5.61 -10.79
N LYS A 69 -7.31 5.62 -10.25
CA LYS A 69 -7.78 6.65 -9.31
C LYS A 69 -8.55 6.03 -8.15
N TYR A 70 -8.44 6.65 -6.99
CA TYR A 70 -9.25 6.32 -5.83
C TYR A 70 -10.61 7.05 -5.88
N ASP A 71 -11.67 6.36 -5.45
CA ASP A 71 -13.05 6.88 -5.38
C ASP A 71 -13.71 6.35 -4.10
N ALA A 72 -13.91 7.23 -3.12
CA ALA A 72 -14.43 6.87 -1.81
C ALA A 72 -15.88 6.34 -1.86
N PRO A 73 -16.84 6.99 -2.56
CA PRO A 73 -18.16 6.42 -2.80
C PRO A 73 -18.11 5.01 -3.41
N ARG A 74 -17.20 4.78 -4.37
CA ARG A 74 -17.07 3.46 -4.98
C ARG A 74 -16.53 2.41 -4.01
N ALA A 75 -15.61 2.78 -3.13
CA ALA A 75 -15.10 1.92 -2.08
C ALA A 75 -16.22 1.55 -1.07
N ALA A 76 -17.03 2.52 -0.65
CA ALA A 76 -18.16 2.28 0.25
C ALA A 76 -19.18 1.29 -0.35
N GLN A 77 -19.58 1.49 -1.62
CA GLN A 77 -20.46 0.58 -2.34
C GLN A 77 -19.91 -0.85 -2.42
N LEU A 78 -18.59 -1.00 -2.57
CA LEU A 78 -17.94 -2.30 -2.59
C LEU A 78 -18.02 -2.98 -1.22
N VAL A 79 -17.79 -2.23 -0.13
CA VAL A 79 -17.91 -2.75 1.24
C VAL A 79 -19.34 -3.22 1.51
N ASP A 80 -20.35 -2.41 1.19
CA ASP A 80 -21.76 -2.79 1.38
C ASP A 80 -22.11 -4.10 0.65
N LYS A 81 -21.63 -4.23 -0.60
CA LYS A 81 -21.82 -5.45 -1.40
C LYS A 81 -21.14 -6.67 -0.76
N LEU A 82 -19.91 -6.52 -0.27
CA LEU A 82 -19.17 -7.60 0.38
C LEU A 82 -19.85 -8.04 1.68
N LEU A 83 -20.33 -7.09 2.48
CA LEU A 83 -21.10 -7.37 3.70
C LEU A 83 -22.39 -8.13 3.38
N GLY A 84 -23.12 -7.74 2.33
CA GLY A 84 -24.30 -8.47 1.85
C GLY A 84 -23.97 -9.91 1.42
N LEU A 85 -22.89 -10.12 0.66
CA LEU A 85 -22.45 -11.45 0.22
C LEU A 85 -21.97 -12.34 1.38
N ALA A 86 -21.37 -11.74 2.40
CA ALA A 86 -20.92 -12.43 3.60
C ALA A 86 -22.06 -12.72 4.61
N GLY A 87 -23.28 -12.25 4.35
CA GLY A 87 -24.41 -12.36 5.30
C GLY A 87 -24.28 -11.44 6.52
N LEU A 88 -23.44 -10.41 6.45
CA LEU A 88 -23.20 -9.42 7.51
C LEU A 88 -23.95 -8.09 7.27
N GLY A 89 -24.70 -8.00 6.16
CA GLY A 89 -25.48 -6.82 5.78
C GLY A 89 -26.78 -6.70 6.57
N GLY A 90 -26.70 -6.40 7.87
CA GLY A 90 -27.89 -6.21 8.71
C GLY A 90 -27.60 -5.96 10.18
N ALA A 91 -27.34 -4.70 10.53
CA ALA A 91 -27.79 -4.03 11.76
C ALA A 91 -27.42 -2.54 11.69
N ASP A 92 -28.44 -1.71 11.50
CA ASP A 92 -28.56 -0.29 11.85
C ASP A 92 -27.66 0.77 11.17
N GLY A 93 -28.35 1.73 10.55
CA GLY A 93 -27.78 2.92 9.97
C GLY A 93 -27.19 3.86 11.03
N GLY A 94 -26.05 4.44 10.70
CA GLY A 94 -25.43 5.52 11.46
C GLY A 94 -24.53 6.31 10.52
N ALA A 95 -25.04 7.45 10.07
CA ALA A 95 -24.25 8.45 9.34
C ALA A 95 -22.99 8.83 10.13
N GLY A 96 -21.85 9.01 9.44
CA GLY A 96 -20.66 9.53 10.10
C GLY A 96 -19.45 9.69 9.19
N GLY A 97 -19.29 10.91 8.67
CA GLY A 97 -17.97 11.52 8.48
C GLY A 97 -17.21 11.12 7.22
N GLY A 98 -17.41 11.86 6.13
CA GLY A 98 -16.35 12.06 5.16
C GLY A 98 -15.19 12.78 5.83
N GLU A 99 -14.15 12.06 6.20
CA GLU A 99 -12.88 12.64 6.63
C GLU A 99 -12.01 12.81 5.39
N GLY A 100 -11.74 14.07 5.05
CA GLY A 100 -10.99 14.47 3.87
C GLY A 100 -9.60 13.84 3.85
N ALA A 101 -9.27 13.20 2.74
CA ALA A 101 -7.90 12.79 2.48
C ALA A 101 -6.99 14.03 2.49
N PRO A 102 -5.89 14.05 3.27
CA PRO A 102 -4.93 15.12 3.16
C PRO A 102 -4.30 15.07 1.77
N GLU A 103 -4.43 16.20 1.05
CA GLU A 103 -3.75 16.44 -0.22
C GLU A 103 -2.23 16.28 0.02
N ALA A 104 -1.60 15.38 -0.73
CA ALA A 104 -0.17 15.16 -0.63
C ALA A 104 0.56 16.43 -1.05
N SER A 105 1.08 17.16 -0.05
CA SER A 105 1.92 18.34 -0.26
C SER A 105 3.21 17.92 -0.97
N ALA A 106 3.32 18.28 -2.24
CA ALA A 106 4.56 18.21 -2.99
C ALA A 106 5.54 19.24 -2.41
N ALA A 107 6.47 18.77 -1.57
CA ALA A 107 7.62 19.55 -1.15
C ALA A 107 8.46 19.91 -2.39
N ARG A 108 8.54 21.21 -2.67
CA ARG A 108 9.33 21.81 -3.75
C ARG A 108 10.81 21.51 -3.52
N ALA A 109 11.44 20.85 -4.49
CA ALA A 109 12.89 20.81 -4.60
C ALA A 109 13.42 22.25 -4.82
N GLY A 110 13.99 22.84 -3.78
CA GLY A 110 14.73 24.08 -3.85
C GLY A 110 16.06 23.86 -4.55
N ALA A 111 16.09 24.10 -5.86
CA ALA A 111 17.31 24.32 -6.59
C ALA A 111 17.75 25.77 -6.37
N THR A 112 18.71 26.00 -5.47
CA THR A 112 19.51 27.22 -5.45
C THR A 112 20.84 26.92 -6.13
N GLY A 113 21.02 27.53 -7.30
CA GLY A 113 22.26 27.46 -8.05
C GLY A 113 23.35 28.38 -7.51
N GLY A 114 24.58 28.10 -7.96
CA GLY A 114 25.56 29.08 -8.41
C GLY A 114 26.31 29.89 -7.34
N GLY A 115 27.61 29.60 -7.21
CA GLY A 115 28.57 30.50 -6.57
C GLY A 115 30.00 30.13 -6.93
N ALA A 116 30.59 30.89 -7.85
CA ALA A 116 31.98 30.82 -8.26
C ALA A 116 32.92 31.46 -7.22
N GLY A 117 34.20 31.05 -7.22
CA GLY A 117 35.31 31.88 -6.75
C GLY A 117 36.12 31.29 -5.59
N GLY A 118 37.41 31.05 -5.83
CA GLY A 118 38.42 30.72 -4.83
C GLY A 118 39.46 29.74 -5.35
#